data_AF-A0A941ZF13-F1
#
_entry.id   AF-A0A941ZF13-F1
#
_cell.length_a   1.000
_cell.length_b   1.000
_cell.length_c   1.000
_cell.angle_alpha   90.00
_cell.angle_beta   90.00
_cell.angle_gamma   90.00
#
_symmetry.space_group_name_H-M   'P 1'
#
loop_
_entity.id
_entity.type
_entity.pdbx_description
1 polymer ?
#
loop_
_entity_poly.entity_id
_entity_poly.type
_entity_poly.pdbx_seq_one_letter_code
_entity_poly.pdbx_strand_id
1 'polypeptide(L)' 'MKKLTHIDAEGKARMVDVSDKTVTVREAVARGFVSMKPETVRLILDKNIPKG' A
#
# COMPACT_ATOMS: atom_id res chain seq x y z
N MET A 1 7.43 -7.97 23.65
CA MET A 1 7.33 -7.54 22.23
C MET A 1 6.65 -8.65 21.43
N LYS A 2 5.77 -8.32 20.47
CA LYS A 2 5.06 -9.32 19.64
C LYS A 2 6.01 -9.82 18.54
N LYS A 3 6.12 -11.13 18.35
CA LYS A 3 6.99 -11.75 17.33
C LYS A 3 6.55 -11.33 15.92
N LEU A 4 7.49 -10.88 15.09
CA LEU A 4 7.23 -10.58 13.67
C LEU A 4 7.06 -11.88 12.88
N THR A 5 6.08 -11.93 11.98
CA THR A 5 5.82 -13.15 11.19
C THR A 5 6.63 -13.20 9.90
N HIS A 6 6.91 -12.06 9.27
CA HIS A 6 7.62 -11.96 7.99
C HIS A 6 9.14 -11.82 8.13
N ILE A 7 9.68 -11.88 9.35
CA ILE A 7 11.11 -11.78 9.64
C ILE A 7 11.55 -13.07 10.37
N ASP A 8 12.73 -13.60 10.03
CA ASP A 8 13.34 -14.76 10.68
C ASP A 8 14.14 -14.36 11.96
N ALA A 9 14.87 -15.33 12.55
CA ALA A 9 15.63 -15.10 13.77
C ALA A 9 16.89 -14.26 13.52
N GLU A 10 17.41 -14.30 12.29
CA GLU A 10 18.58 -13.56 11.81
C GLU A 10 18.22 -12.14 11.33
N GLY A 11 16.94 -11.77 11.35
CA GLY A 11 16.45 -10.45 10.95
C GLY A 11 16.19 -10.31 9.43
N LYS A 12 16.23 -11.40 8.67
CA LYS A 12 15.99 -11.40 7.23
C LYS A 12 14.50 -11.60 6.94
N ALA A 13 14.07 -11.05 5.80
CA ALA A 13 12.70 -11.23 5.33
C ALA A 13 12.46 -12.68 4.89
N ARG A 14 11.29 -13.22 5.24
CA ARG A 14 10.81 -14.53 4.80
C ARG A 14 9.32 -14.48 4.49
N MET A 15 8.90 -15.33 3.56
CA MET A 15 7.48 -15.57 3.32
C MET A 15 6.91 -16.47 4.43
N VAL A 16 5.70 -16.15 4.88
CA VAL A 16 4.98 -16.98 5.86
C VAL A 16 4.25 -18.06 5.09
N ASP A 17 4.47 -19.34 5.44
CA ASP A 17 3.64 -20.42 4.94
C ASP A 17 2.21 -20.29 5.48
N VAL A 18 1.25 -20.33 4.58
CA VAL A 18 -0.18 -20.20 4.87
C VAL A 18 -0.98 -21.39 4.33
N SER A 19 -0.32 -22.45 3.88
CA SER A 19 -0.93 -23.59 3.19
C SER A 19 -2.00 -24.30 4.03
N ASP A 20 -1.80 -24.39 5.35
CA ASP A 20 -2.74 -25.04 6.27
C ASP A 20 -3.93 -24.14 6.66
N LYS A 21 -3.97 -22.88 6.21
CA LYS A 21 -5.05 -21.96 6.58
C LYS A 21 -6.29 -22.23 5.75
N THR A 22 -7.44 -22.33 6.42
CA THR A 22 -8.75 -22.45 5.74
C THR A 22 -9.00 -21.24 4.83
N VAL A 23 -9.37 -21.53 3.59
CA VAL A 23 -9.76 -20.52 2.60
C VAL A 23 -11.05 -19.83 3.07
N THR A 24 -11.03 -18.51 3.06
CA THR A 24 -12.15 -17.64 3.47
C THR A 24 -12.24 -16.47 2.50
N VAL A 25 -13.44 -15.94 2.28
CA VAL A 25 -13.61 -14.72 1.46
C VAL A 25 -13.05 -13.54 2.24
N ARG A 26 -12.15 -12.78 1.60
CA ARG A 26 -11.47 -11.63 2.22
C ARG A 26 -11.40 -10.49 1.22
N GLU A 27 -11.68 -9.30 1.70
CA GLU A 27 -11.56 -8.05 0.95
C GLU A 27 -10.78 -7.02 1.77
N ALA A 28 -10.01 -6.19 1.09
CA ALA A 28 -9.32 -5.06 1.70
C ALA A 28 -9.38 -3.85 0.76
N VAL A 29 -9.69 -2.68 1.32
CA VAL A 29 -9.71 -1.40 0.60
C VAL A 29 -8.60 -0.51 1.15
N ALA A 30 -7.76 0.02 0.27
CA ALA A 30 -6.71 0.98 0.61
C ALA A 30 -7.01 2.36 0.01
N ARG A 31 -6.53 3.42 0.67
CA ARG A 31 -6.59 4.80 0.17
C ARG A 31 -5.23 5.47 0.32
N GLY A 32 -4.94 6.43 -0.56
CA GLY A 32 -3.77 7.30 -0.49
C GLY A 32 -4.15 8.72 -0.86
N PHE A 33 -3.29 9.68 -0.52
CA PHE A 33 -3.43 11.06 -0.95
C PHE A 33 -2.07 11.61 -1.38
N VAL A 34 -2.09 12.55 -2.31
CA VAL A 34 -0.91 13.29 -2.72
C VAL A 34 -1.10 14.74 -2.28
N SER A 35 -0.26 15.20 -1.36
CA SER A 35 -0.20 16.62 -1.00
C SER A 35 0.53 17.38 -2.09
N MET A 36 -0.05 18.47 -2.56
CA MET A 36 0.52 19.31 -3.61
C MET A 36 0.16 20.77 -3.37
N LYS A 37 0.80 21.67 -4.11
CA LYS A 37 0.50 23.10 -4.02
C LYS A 37 -0.90 23.38 -4.59
N PRO A 38 -1.62 24.41 -4.10
CA PRO A 38 -2.94 24.77 -4.62
C PRO A 38 -2.94 25.03 -6.13
N GLU A 39 -1.88 25.63 -6.67
CA GLU A 39 -1.77 25.93 -8.11
C GLU A 39 -1.69 24.64 -8.94
N THR A 40 -1.04 23.60 -8.40
CA THR A 40 -0.95 22.30 -9.08
C THR A 40 -2.33 21.62 -9.15
N VAL A 41 -3.10 21.64 -8.06
CA VAL A 41 -4.49 21.10 -8.07
C VAL A 41 -5.32 21.82 -9.12
N ARG A 42 -5.22 23.15 -9.17
CA ARG A 42 -5.97 23.96 -10.13
C ARG A 42 -5.62 23.61 -11.58
N LEU A 43 -4.33 23.45 -11.90
CA LEU A 43 -3.91 23.01 -13.23
C LEU A 43 -4.46 21.63 -13.61
N ILE A 44 -4.52 20.67 -12.66
CA ILE A 44 -5.13 19.34 -12.89
C ILE A 44 -6.61 19.50 -13.22
N LEU A 45 -7.36 20.26 -12.40
CA LEU A 45 -8.79 20.47 -12.57
C LEU A 45 -9.13 21.18 -13.88
N ASP A 46 -8.30 22.16 -14.26
CA ASP A 46 -8.45 22.93 -15.50
C ASP A 46 -7.93 22.16 -16.74
N LYS A 47 -7.49 20.89 -16.58
CA LYS A 47 -6.90 20.03 -17.62
C LYS A 47 -5.71 20.66 -18.35
N ASN A 48 -5.00 21.58 -17.70
CA ASN A 48 -3.97 22.40 -18.31
C ASN A 48 -2.56 21.91 -17.95
N ILE A 49 -2.36 20.58 -18.02
CA ILE A 49 -1.08 19.93 -17.72
C ILE A 49 -0.49 19.36 -19.02
N PRO A 50 0.83 19.50 -19.25
CA PRO A 50 1.47 18.99 -20.47
C PRO A 50 1.37 17.48 -20.69
N LYS A 51 1.02 16.72 -19.65
CA LYS A 51 0.88 15.25 -19.66
C LYS A 51 -0.59 14.82 -19.60
N GLY A 52 -1.50 15.68 -20.03
CA GLY A 52 -2.95 15.45 -20.07
C GLY A 52 -3.33 14.21 -20.86
#